data_AF-A0A821ZXM9-F1
#
_entry.id   AF-A0A821ZXM9-F1
#
_cell.length_a   1.000
_cell.length_b   1.000
_cell.length_c   1.000
_cell.angle_alpha   90.00
_cell.angle_beta   90.00
_cell.angle_gamma   90.00
#
_symmetry.space_group_name_H-M   'P 1'
#
loop_
_entity.id
_entity.type
_entity.pdbx_description
1 polymer ?
#
loop_
_entity_poly.entity_id
_entity_poly.type
_entity_poly.pdbx_seq_one_letter_code
_entity_poly.pdbx_strand_id
1 'polypeptide(L)'
;MMVHQFHIILILVLIPFVENTHFRGGTITWRPLNTTPSGATVQMQIRQRYSWNRASVFCNDTYIASLTQIGDNTSVSCVSGTCSTWNSNLIYTKTYCTDYSINGSVSSGEIYYIRTVSLNIAFSIAFASGNWFASLVVGANGLWSVINRINTIVRPDGYLNNSPVATTLPVIYKAINTQHVHVVQIWAWPRVTEFHFFIL
;
A
#
# COMPACT_ATOMS: atom_id res chain seq x y z
N MET A 1 -11.97 30.70 40.37
CA MET A 1 -12.15 29.29 39.97
C MET A 1 -12.62 29.09 38.52
N MET A 2 -13.17 30.11 37.83
CA MET A 2 -13.61 30.00 36.42
C MET A 2 -12.50 30.15 35.37
N VAL A 3 -11.42 30.89 35.68
CA VAL A 3 -10.35 31.18 34.69
C VAL A 3 -9.52 29.93 34.37
N HIS A 4 -9.20 29.10 35.37
CA HIS A 4 -8.47 27.83 35.15
C HIS A 4 -9.27 26.81 34.31
N GLN A 5 -10.60 26.77 34.45
CA GLN A 5 -11.43 25.87 33.65
C GLN A 5 -11.50 26.29 32.18
N PHE A 6 -11.50 27.60 31.91
CA PHE A 6 -11.52 28.13 30.53
C PHE A 6 -10.22 27.85 29.77
N HIS A 7 -9.07 27.91 30.45
CA HIS A 7 -7.76 27.60 29.86
C HIS A 7 -7.61 26.09 29.56
N ILE A 8 -8.13 25.23 30.43
CA ILE A 8 -8.12 23.77 30.21
C ILE A 8 -8.99 23.39 29.00
N ILE A 9 -10.18 23.99 28.86
CA ILE A 9 -11.07 23.76 27.70
C ILE A 9 -10.44 24.27 26.41
N LEU A 10 -9.82 25.46 26.44
CA LEU A 10 -9.13 26.02 25.28
C LEU A 10 -7.93 25.16 24.84
N ILE A 11 -7.17 24.60 25.79
CA ILE A 11 -6.07 23.67 25.51
C ILE A 11 -6.61 22.35 24.92
N LEU A 12 -7.73 21.81 25.42
CA LEU A 12 -8.36 20.60 24.89
C LEU A 12 -8.94 20.77 23.47
N VAL A 13 -9.38 21.98 23.10
CA VAL A 13 -9.90 22.30 21.76
C VAL A 13 -8.78 22.61 20.76
N LEU A 14 -7.61 23.06 21.24
CA LEU A 14 -6.43 23.38 20.44
C LEU A 14 -5.43 22.22 20.28
N ILE A 15 -5.63 21.10 20.98
CA ILE A 15 -4.89 19.86 20.67
C ILE A 15 -5.56 19.25 19.43
N PRO A 16 -4.98 19.33 18.22
CA PRO A 16 -5.42 18.43 17.17
C PRO A 16 -5.21 17.01 17.71
N PHE A 17 -6.27 16.20 17.75
CA PHE A 17 -6.12 14.75 17.86
C PHE A 17 -5.33 14.28 16.64
N VAL A 18 -4.00 14.27 16.74
CA VAL A 18 -3.12 13.68 15.73
C VAL A 18 -2.77 12.28 16.20
N GLU A 19 -3.76 11.39 16.21
CA GLU A 19 -3.51 9.94 16.14
C GLU A 19 -3.67 9.43 14.69
N ASN A 20 -3.33 10.29 13.73
CA ASN A 20 -3.40 9.99 12.30
C ASN A 20 -2.15 9.24 11.82
N THR A 21 -1.76 8.19 12.53
CA THR A 21 -0.51 7.47 12.27
C THR A 21 -0.78 5.98 12.16
N HIS A 22 -1.74 5.65 11.31
CA HIS A 22 -2.28 4.31 11.23
C HIS A 22 -1.68 3.51 10.10
N PHE A 23 -1.10 4.10 9.06
CA PHE A 23 -0.48 3.31 7.99
C PHE A 23 0.94 2.86 8.37
N ARG A 24 1.20 1.55 8.28
CA ARG A 24 2.50 0.91 8.58
C ARG A 24 3.22 0.39 7.33
N GLY A 25 2.75 0.75 6.14
CA GLY A 25 3.31 0.31 4.88
C GLY A 25 2.46 -0.74 4.16
N GLY A 26 2.91 -1.10 2.98
CA GLY A 26 2.26 -2.12 2.17
C GLY A 26 2.80 -2.18 0.75
N THR A 27 2.13 -2.97 -0.07
CA THR A 27 2.54 -3.23 -1.46
C THR A 27 1.34 -3.18 -2.39
N ILE A 28 1.60 -2.69 -3.61
CA ILE A 28 0.73 -2.83 -4.76
C ILE A 28 1.53 -3.62 -5.79
N THR A 29 0.96 -4.72 -6.25
CA THR A 29 1.55 -5.58 -7.29
C THR A 29 0.51 -5.86 -8.36
N TRP A 30 0.97 -6.25 -9.55
CA TRP A 30 0.08 -6.60 -10.64
C TRP A 30 0.67 -7.73 -11.49
N ARG A 31 -0.20 -8.47 -12.16
CA ARG A 31 0.19 -9.44 -13.18
C ARG A 31 -0.88 -9.54 -14.26
N PRO A 32 -0.51 -9.75 -15.52
CA PRO A 32 -1.49 -10.10 -16.53
C PRO A 32 -2.06 -11.49 -16.24
N LEU A 33 -3.37 -11.68 -16.48
CA LEU A 33 -4.01 -12.99 -16.40
C LEU A 33 -3.68 -13.87 -17.61
N ASN A 34 -3.40 -13.25 -18.75
CA ASN A 34 -2.83 -13.88 -19.92
C ASN A 34 -1.55 -13.13 -20.33
N THR A 35 -0.42 -13.84 -20.34
CA THR A 35 0.90 -13.27 -20.65
C THR A 35 1.14 -13.11 -22.15
N THR A 36 0.35 -13.76 -23.01
CA THR A 36 0.39 -13.64 -24.48
C THR A 36 -0.91 -13.00 -24.98
N PRO A 37 -0.98 -11.66 -24.98
CA PRO A 37 -2.21 -10.97 -25.28
C PRO A 37 -2.60 -11.09 -26.76
N SER A 38 -3.91 -11.17 -27.02
CA SER A 38 -4.50 -10.99 -28.34
C SER A 38 -5.49 -9.83 -28.31
N GLY A 39 -5.46 -8.96 -29.32
CA GLY A 39 -6.35 -7.80 -29.43
C GLY A 39 -5.77 -6.50 -28.86
N ALA A 40 -6.66 -5.62 -28.35
CA ALA A 40 -6.32 -4.25 -27.95
C ALA A 40 -6.21 -4.05 -26.42
N THR A 41 -6.59 -5.05 -25.62
CA THR A 41 -6.65 -4.96 -24.16
C THR A 41 -6.14 -6.22 -23.49
N VAL A 42 -5.70 -6.11 -22.23
CA VAL A 42 -5.33 -7.22 -21.37
C VAL A 42 -6.02 -7.13 -20.02
N GLN A 43 -6.47 -8.28 -19.50
CA GLN A 43 -6.91 -8.38 -18.12
C GLN A 43 -5.72 -8.55 -17.20
N MET A 44 -5.65 -7.72 -16.16
CA MET A 44 -4.63 -7.78 -15.13
C MET A 44 -5.27 -7.98 -13.76
N GLN A 45 -4.62 -8.79 -12.95
CA GLN A 45 -4.89 -8.83 -11.52
C GLN A 45 -3.98 -7.82 -10.84
N ILE A 46 -4.58 -6.90 -10.08
CA ILE A 46 -3.89 -5.95 -9.22
C ILE A 46 -4.14 -6.39 -7.78
N ARG A 47 -3.07 -6.69 -7.04
CA ARG A 47 -3.11 -7.17 -5.65
C ARG A 47 -2.53 -6.10 -4.74
N GLN A 48 -3.24 -5.83 -3.66
CA GLN A 48 -2.87 -4.85 -2.65
C GLN A 48 -2.75 -5.56 -1.30
N ARG A 49 -1.69 -5.25 -0.56
CA ARG A 49 -1.52 -5.69 0.83
C ARG A 49 -1.08 -4.51 1.67
N TYR A 50 -1.80 -4.22 2.73
CA TYR A 50 -1.53 -3.07 3.60
C TYR A 50 -1.46 -3.51 5.05
N SER A 51 -0.58 -2.87 5.80
CA SER A 51 -0.45 -3.04 7.24
C SER A 51 -0.73 -1.72 7.93
N TRP A 52 -1.39 -1.82 9.08
CA TRP A 52 -1.93 -0.69 9.82
C TRP A 52 -1.66 -0.82 11.31
N ASN A 53 -1.74 0.29 12.04
CA ASN A 53 -1.83 0.28 13.49
C ASN A 53 -3.15 -0.36 13.91
N ARG A 54 -3.08 -1.40 14.73
CA ARG A 54 -4.25 -2.18 15.16
C ARG A 54 -5.23 -1.36 16.03
N ALA A 55 -4.75 -0.38 16.77
CA ALA A 55 -5.61 0.47 17.59
C ALA A 55 -6.58 1.29 16.72
N SER A 56 -6.11 1.76 15.57
CA SER A 56 -6.90 2.58 14.63
C SER A 56 -7.63 1.73 13.58
N VAL A 57 -7.01 0.64 13.13
CA VAL A 57 -7.55 -0.29 12.14
C VAL A 57 -7.60 -1.68 12.76
N PHE A 58 -8.72 -1.97 13.42
CA PHE A 58 -8.85 -3.17 14.22
C PHE A 58 -8.98 -4.43 13.36
N CYS A 59 -8.31 -5.49 13.80
CA CYS A 59 -8.57 -6.84 13.35
C CYS A 59 -8.37 -7.88 14.48
N ASN A 60 -9.16 -8.94 14.42
CA ASN A 60 -9.12 -10.13 15.26
C ASN A 60 -9.50 -11.39 14.47
N ASP A 61 -9.54 -12.55 15.12
CA ASP A 61 -9.89 -13.82 14.48
C ASP A 61 -11.29 -13.80 13.85
N THR A 62 -12.25 -13.11 14.47
CA THR A 62 -13.60 -12.94 13.91
C THR A 62 -13.58 -12.15 12.59
N TYR A 63 -12.77 -11.09 12.50
CA TYR A 63 -12.63 -10.28 11.28
C TYR A 63 -12.00 -11.09 10.15
N ILE A 64 -11.01 -11.94 10.46
CA ILE A 64 -10.41 -12.87 9.50
C ILE A 64 -11.46 -13.88 9.03
N ALA A 65 -12.16 -14.54 9.96
CA ALA A 65 -13.14 -15.58 9.63
C ALA A 65 -14.33 -15.05 8.81
N SER A 66 -14.74 -13.81 9.05
CA SER A 66 -15.86 -13.16 8.36
C SER A 66 -15.46 -12.40 7.09
N LEU A 67 -14.17 -12.39 6.73
CA LEU A 67 -13.64 -11.57 5.64
C LEU A 67 -14.07 -10.11 5.80
N THR A 68 -13.90 -9.55 7.00
CA THR A 68 -14.19 -8.15 7.26
C THR A 68 -13.15 -7.26 6.60
N GLN A 69 -13.61 -6.21 5.91
CA GLN A 69 -12.73 -5.22 5.30
C GLN A 69 -12.23 -4.20 6.34
N ILE A 70 -10.93 -3.92 6.28
CA ILE A 70 -10.20 -3.02 7.16
C ILE A 70 -9.38 -2.01 6.35
N GLY A 71 -8.95 -0.95 7.02
CA GLY A 71 -8.12 0.12 6.45
C GLY A 71 -8.93 1.23 5.79
N ASP A 72 -8.22 2.15 5.16
CA ASP A 72 -8.82 3.33 4.53
C ASP A 72 -9.68 2.96 3.32
N ASN A 73 -10.77 3.71 3.12
CA ASN A 73 -11.65 3.57 1.97
C ASN A 73 -11.37 4.63 0.92
N THR A 74 -10.16 4.62 0.37
CA THR A 74 -9.73 5.57 -0.68
C THR A 74 -9.45 4.84 -1.98
N SER A 75 -9.54 5.53 -3.11
CA SER A 75 -9.21 4.95 -4.41
C SER A 75 -7.70 4.95 -4.68
N VAL A 76 -7.19 3.90 -5.31
CA VAL A 76 -5.87 3.92 -5.93
C VAL A 76 -5.93 4.80 -7.18
N SER A 77 -5.13 5.86 -7.17
CA SER A 77 -5.09 6.87 -8.23
C SER A 77 -4.03 6.55 -9.28
N CYS A 78 -4.23 6.99 -10.53
CA CYS A 78 -3.14 7.03 -11.50
C CYS A 78 -2.42 8.36 -11.36
N VAL A 79 -1.10 8.33 -11.21
CA VAL A 79 -0.28 9.52 -10.90
C VAL A 79 0.66 9.92 -12.04
N SER A 80 0.91 9.05 -13.01
CA SER A 80 1.76 9.36 -14.18
C SER A 80 1.54 8.38 -15.33
N GLY A 81 1.90 8.81 -16.55
CA GLY A 81 1.77 8.01 -17.79
C GLY A 81 0.38 8.08 -18.40
N THR A 82 -0.03 7.02 -19.09
CA THR A 82 -1.33 6.96 -19.79
C THR A 82 -2.48 6.70 -18.81
N CYS A 83 -2.86 7.72 -18.03
CA CYS A 83 -3.91 7.62 -17.01
C CYS A 83 -5.35 7.62 -17.55
N SER A 84 -5.57 7.96 -18.82
CA SER A 84 -6.92 8.00 -19.42
C SER A 84 -7.65 6.66 -19.42
N THR A 85 -6.91 5.55 -19.34
CA THR A 85 -7.46 4.20 -19.27
C THR A 85 -7.71 3.73 -17.83
N TRP A 86 -7.34 4.53 -16.83
CA TRP A 86 -7.48 4.17 -15.43
C TRP A 86 -8.73 4.78 -14.81
N ASN A 87 -9.66 3.93 -14.39
CA ASN A 87 -10.82 4.35 -13.60
C ASN A 87 -10.54 4.11 -12.11
N SER A 88 -10.11 5.16 -11.41
CA SER A 88 -9.76 5.11 -9.98
C SER A 88 -10.93 4.69 -9.09
N ASN A 89 -12.17 4.98 -9.48
CA ASN A 89 -13.37 4.67 -8.68
C ASN A 89 -13.67 3.17 -8.58
N LEU A 90 -12.86 2.32 -9.22
CA LEU A 90 -13.03 0.88 -9.24
C LEU A 90 -12.02 0.14 -8.35
N ILE A 91 -10.98 0.79 -7.83
CA ILE A 91 -9.95 0.12 -7.02
C ILE A 91 -9.81 0.88 -5.72
N TYR A 92 -10.32 0.29 -4.64
CA TYR A 92 -10.24 0.85 -3.29
C TYR A 92 -9.09 0.22 -2.50
N THR A 93 -8.64 0.95 -1.47
CA THR A 93 -7.56 0.57 -0.58
C THR A 93 -8.02 -0.29 0.60
N LYS A 94 -9.35 -0.46 0.77
CA LYS A 94 -9.92 -1.36 1.77
C LYS A 94 -9.54 -2.80 1.44
N THR A 95 -8.98 -3.48 2.42
CA THR A 95 -8.48 -4.85 2.29
C THR A 95 -9.22 -5.78 3.23
N TYR A 96 -9.40 -7.05 2.87
CA TYR A 96 -9.90 -8.05 3.81
C TYR A 96 -8.83 -8.33 4.86
N CYS A 97 -9.19 -8.36 6.15
CA CYS A 97 -8.20 -8.68 7.16
C CYS A 97 -7.67 -10.11 6.97
N THR A 98 -6.35 -10.25 6.97
CA THR A 98 -5.67 -11.55 6.85
C THR A 98 -4.92 -11.94 8.12
N ASP A 99 -4.43 -10.96 8.88
CA ASP A 99 -3.59 -11.19 10.05
C ASP A 99 -3.55 -9.98 10.99
N TYR A 100 -3.21 -10.23 12.25
CA TYR A 100 -2.97 -9.18 13.24
C TYR A 100 -1.95 -9.64 14.27
N SER A 101 -1.34 -8.68 14.95
CA SER A 101 -0.46 -8.88 16.10
C SER A 101 -0.86 -7.93 17.22
N ILE A 102 -1.22 -8.48 18.38
CA ILE A 102 -1.51 -7.70 19.58
C ILE A 102 -0.22 -7.04 20.08
N ASN A 103 0.84 -7.83 20.24
CA ASN A 103 2.13 -7.33 20.74
C ASN A 103 2.78 -6.32 19.78
N GLY A 104 2.67 -6.55 18.48
CA GLY A 104 3.21 -5.63 17.47
C GLY A 104 2.34 -4.40 17.22
N SER A 105 1.11 -4.39 17.73
CA SER A 105 0.06 -3.40 17.39
C SER A 105 -0.09 -3.22 15.87
N VAL A 106 -0.23 -4.35 15.16
CA VAL A 106 -0.36 -4.40 13.69
C VAL A 106 -1.63 -5.14 13.30
N SER A 107 -2.31 -4.64 12.28
CA SER A 107 -3.31 -5.38 11.51
C SER A 107 -2.95 -5.32 10.04
N SER A 108 -3.05 -6.43 9.33
CA SER A 108 -2.81 -6.46 7.90
C SER A 108 -3.98 -7.05 7.16
N GLY A 109 -4.16 -6.56 5.94
CA GLY A 109 -5.16 -7.09 5.05
C GLY A 109 -4.65 -7.17 3.63
N GLU A 110 -5.39 -7.94 2.83
CA GLU A 110 -5.13 -8.11 1.42
C GLU A 110 -6.41 -8.08 0.59
N ILE A 111 -6.29 -7.61 -0.65
CA ILE A 111 -7.35 -7.71 -1.66
C ILE A 111 -6.74 -7.77 -3.05
N TYR A 112 -7.50 -8.27 -4.02
CA TYR A 112 -7.15 -8.14 -5.43
C TYR A 112 -8.35 -7.70 -6.26
N TYR A 113 -8.05 -7.08 -7.40
CA TYR A 113 -9.02 -6.65 -8.39
C TYR A 113 -8.58 -7.11 -9.77
N ILE A 114 -9.52 -7.57 -10.60
CA ILE A 114 -9.26 -7.85 -12.01
C ILE A 114 -9.72 -6.64 -12.82
N ARG A 115 -8.82 -6.06 -13.61
CA ARG A 115 -9.12 -4.91 -14.46
C ARG A 115 -8.62 -5.13 -15.88
N THR A 116 -9.44 -4.70 -16.83
CA THR A 116 -9.07 -4.62 -18.23
C THR A 116 -8.38 -3.29 -18.47
N VAL A 117 -7.21 -3.34 -19.08
CA VAL A 117 -6.43 -2.15 -19.49
C VAL A 117 -6.05 -2.27 -20.95
N SER A 118 -5.78 -1.14 -21.60
CA SER A 118 -5.25 -1.15 -22.96
C SER A 118 -3.87 -1.80 -23.02
N LEU A 119 -3.57 -2.43 -24.15
CA LEU A 119 -2.23 -2.91 -24.46
C LEU A 119 -1.34 -1.77 -24.93
N ASN A 120 -0.01 -2.00 -24.87
CA ASN A 120 1.01 -1.08 -25.35
C ASN A 120 1.02 0.29 -24.64
N ILE A 121 0.69 0.31 -23.34
CA ILE A 121 0.75 1.51 -22.52
C ILE A 121 1.57 1.27 -21.25
N ALA A 122 2.01 2.36 -20.63
CA ALA A 122 2.60 2.33 -19.30
C ALA A 122 2.10 3.49 -18.46
N PHE A 123 1.78 3.21 -17.20
CA PHE A 123 1.28 4.20 -16.25
C PHE A 123 1.59 3.77 -14.82
N SER A 124 1.63 4.72 -13.89
CA SER A 124 1.90 4.42 -12.48
C SER A 124 0.66 4.69 -11.64
N ILE A 125 0.36 3.75 -10.75
CA ILE A 125 -0.74 3.83 -9.81
C ILE A 125 -0.20 4.00 -8.40
N ALA A 126 -0.91 4.77 -7.58
CA ALA A 126 -0.48 5.10 -6.23
C ALA A 126 -1.64 5.08 -5.24
N PHE A 127 -1.34 4.53 -4.07
CA PHE A 127 -2.04 4.87 -2.84
C PHE A 127 -1.17 5.86 -2.06
N ALA A 128 -1.70 7.04 -1.77
CA ALA A 128 -0.99 8.08 -1.02
C ALA A 128 -1.91 8.70 0.04
N SER A 129 -1.33 9.10 1.17
CA SER A 129 -2.01 9.80 2.25
C SER A 129 -1.00 10.59 3.10
N GLY A 130 -1.51 11.40 4.04
CA GLY A 130 -0.69 12.11 5.03
C GLY A 130 -0.50 11.36 6.35
N ASN A 131 -1.19 10.24 6.54
CA ASN A 131 -1.33 9.60 7.85
C ASN A 131 -0.28 8.49 8.09
N TRP A 132 1.01 8.83 7.97
CA TRP A 132 2.12 7.89 8.19
C TRP A 132 2.36 7.60 9.68
N PHE A 133 2.95 6.45 10.00
CA PHE A 133 3.38 6.11 11.35
C PHE A 133 4.39 7.14 11.93
N ALA A 134 3.94 8.03 12.84
CA ALA A 134 4.74 9.19 13.29
C ALA A 134 5.97 8.84 14.12
N SER A 135 6.00 7.71 14.84
CA SER A 135 7.13 7.39 15.72
C SER A 135 8.39 6.90 14.99
N LEU A 136 8.35 6.78 13.66
CA LEU A 136 9.50 6.51 12.79
C LEU A 136 9.89 7.73 11.92
N VAL A 137 9.24 8.88 12.11
CA VAL A 137 9.55 10.09 11.35
C VAL A 137 10.75 10.80 11.99
N VAL A 138 11.89 10.77 11.31
CA VAL A 138 13.00 11.70 11.59
C VAL A 138 12.72 12.99 10.80
N GLY A 139 11.96 13.93 11.39
CA GLY A 139 11.57 15.18 10.74
C GLY A 139 10.08 15.52 10.87
N ALA A 140 9.46 16.01 9.79
CA ALA A 140 8.05 16.42 9.76
C ALA A 140 7.13 15.28 9.26
N ASN A 141 5.88 15.24 9.75
CA ASN A 141 4.81 14.36 9.26
C ASN A 141 4.75 14.40 7.72
N GLY A 142 5.26 13.34 7.09
CA GLY A 142 5.44 13.28 5.64
C GLY A 142 4.22 12.70 4.93
N LEU A 143 3.90 13.27 3.76
CA LEU A 143 3.09 12.57 2.77
C LEU A 143 3.83 11.31 2.36
N TRP A 144 3.12 10.19 2.33
CA TRP A 144 3.66 8.91 1.88
C TRP A 144 2.88 8.42 0.67
N SER A 145 3.54 7.58 -0.13
CA SER A 145 2.89 6.93 -1.27
C SER A 145 3.47 5.54 -1.50
N VAL A 146 2.58 4.57 -1.72
CA VAL A 146 2.91 3.26 -2.29
C VAL A 146 2.59 3.33 -3.77
N ILE A 147 3.63 3.27 -4.61
CA ILE A 147 3.51 3.43 -6.07
C ILE A 147 3.94 2.14 -6.77
N ASN A 148 3.22 1.76 -7.82
CA ASN A 148 3.66 0.71 -8.73
C ASN A 148 3.43 1.13 -10.20
N ARG A 149 4.38 0.78 -11.07
CA ARG A 149 4.31 1.03 -12.51
C ARG A 149 3.76 -0.20 -13.23
N ILE A 150 2.62 -0.01 -13.89
CA ILE A 150 2.03 -0.98 -14.80
C ILE A 150 2.60 -0.75 -16.19
N ASN A 151 3.01 -1.83 -16.85
CA ASN A 151 3.54 -1.80 -18.20
C ASN A 151 2.96 -2.93 -19.06
N THR A 152 2.07 -2.58 -19.99
CA THR A 152 1.43 -3.52 -20.92
C THR A 152 2.05 -3.52 -22.31
N ILE A 153 3.24 -2.92 -22.46
CA ILE A 153 4.03 -3.02 -23.68
C ILE A 153 4.53 -4.45 -23.83
N VAL A 154 4.21 -5.06 -24.97
CA VAL A 154 4.65 -6.41 -25.30
C VAL A 154 6.17 -6.40 -25.50
N ARG A 155 6.84 -7.31 -24.82
CA ARG A 155 8.29 -7.49 -24.92
C ARG A 155 8.67 -8.09 -26.29
N PRO A 156 9.93 -7.96 -26.72
CA PRO A 156 10.40 -8.59 -27.96
C PRO A 156 10.21 -10.11 -28.05
N ASP A 157 10.07 -10.80 -26.90
CA ASP A 157 9.80 -12.24 -26.84
C ASP A 157 8.30 -12.60 -26.91
N GLY A 158 7.42 -11.61 -27.11
CA GLY A 158 5.98 -11.81 -27.28
C GLY A 158 5.19 -11.88 -25.97
N TYR A 159 5.84 -11.72 -24.81
CA TYR A 159 5.20 -11.76 -23.51
C TYR A 159 4.98 -10.37 -22.92
N LEU A 160 3.99 -10.25 -22.05
CA LEU A 160 3.80 -9.07 -21.21
C LEU A 160 4.71 -9.08 -19.98
N ASN A 161 5.03 -7.88 -19.50
CA ASN A 161 5.67 -7.72 -18.20
C ASN A 161 4.70 -8.13 -17.08
N ASN A 162 5.25 -8.46 -15.92
CA ASN A 162 4.53 -8.63 -14.67
C ASN A 162 5.23 -7.81 -13.58
N SER A 163 4.48 -7.43 -12.54
CA SER A 163 5.14 -6.89 -11.35
C SER A 163 6.03 -7.98 -10.77
N PRO A 164 7.25 -7.64 -10.35
CA PRO A 164 8.04 -8.53 -9.52
C PRO A 164 7.24 -8.90 -8.27
N VAL A 165 7.30 -10.18 -7.89
CA VAL A 165 6.75 -10.65 -6.61
C VAL A 165 7.82 -10.41 -5.56
N ALA A 166 7.70 -9.30 -4.85
CA ALA A 166 8.48 -9.08 -3.63
C ALA A 166 7.65 -9.63 -2.47
N THR A 167 8.06 -10.77 -1.91
CA THR A 167 7.61 -11.17 -0.57
C THR A 167 8.35 -10.28 0.42
N THR A 168 7.76 -9.15 0.80
CA THR A 168 8.30 -8.33 1.89
C THR A 168 8.05 -9.07 3.20
N LEU A 169 9.07 -9.18 4.04
CA LEU A 169 8.90 -9.66 5.41
C LEU A 169 7.83 -8.80 6.13
N PRO A 170 7.13 -9.36 7.14
CA PRO A 170 6.22 -8.58 7.98
C PRO A 170 6.98 -7.42 8.64
N VAL A 171 6.24 -6.46 9.21
CA VAL A 171 6.83 -5.33 9.95
C VAL A 171 7.82 -5.86 11.00
N ILE A 172 9.11 -5.57 10.80
CA ILE A 172 10.19 -5.93 11.73
C ILE A 172 10.58 -4.70 12.55
N TYR A 173 10.66 -4.87 13.87
CA TYR A 173 11.20 -3.83 14.75
C TYR A 173 12.73 -3.93 14.76
N LYS A 174 13.39 -2.81 14.44
CA LYS A 174 14.84 -2.71 14.45
C LYS A 174 15.30 -1.98 15.71
N ALA A 175 16.27 -2.53 16.42
CA ALA A 175 16.92 -1.82 17.52
C ALA A 175 17.72 -0.62 16.99
N ILE A 176 17.60 0.52 17.65
CA ILE A 176 18.34 1.75 17.29
C ILE A 176 19.85 1.46 17.28
N ASN A 177 20.57 1.99 16.30
CA ASN A 177 22.03 1.83 16.12
C ASN A 177 22.54 0.40 15.82
N THR A 178 21.68 -0.52 15.38
CA THR A 178 22.13 -1.84 14.89
C THR A 178 22.18 -1.87 13.36
N GLN A 179 23.15 -2.56 12.76
CA GLN A 179 23.13 -2.85 11.32
C GLN A 179 22.21 -4.04 11.08
N HIS A 180 21.27 -3.92 10.14
CA HIS A 180 20.40 -5.00 9.72
C HIS A 180 20.54 -5.19 8.21
N VAL A 181 20.87 -6.39 7.77
CA VAL A 181 20.90 -6.74 6.35
C VAL A 181 19.54 -7.31 6.00
N HIS A 182 18.76 -6.56 5.22
CA HIS A 182 17.50 -7.03 4.69
C HIS A 182 17.74 -7.62 3.29
N VAL A 183 17.62 -8.94 3.18
CA VAL A 183 17.68 -9.63 1.89
C VAL A 183 16.26 -9.77 1.36
N VAL A 184 15.91 -8.95 0.37
CA VAL A 184 14.68 -9.14 -0.39
C VAL A 184 14.96 -10.22 -1.44
N GLN A 185 14.40 -11.41 -1.25
CA GLN A 185 14.42 -12.42 -2.30
C GLN A 185 13.40 -12.04 -3.37
N ILE A 186 13.91 -11.64 -4.53
CA ILE A 186 13.09 -11.28 -5.69
C ILE A 186 13.11 -12.47 -6.65
N TRP A 187 11.95 -13.08 -6.87
CA TRP A 187 11.77 -13.95 -8.02
C TRP A 187 11.44 -13.09 -9.24
N ALA A 188 12.49 -12.65 -9.93
CA ALA A 188 12.38 -12.13 -11.28
C ALA A 188 12.69 -13.28 -12.26
N TRP A 189 11.74 -13.62 -13.13
CA TRP A 189 12.09 -14.36 -14.35
C TRP A 189 13.14 -13.53 -15.11
N PRO A 190 14.16 -14.16 -15.72
CA PRO A 190 15.46 -13.53 -15.89
C PRO A 190 15.39 -12.38 -16.88
N ARG A 191 15.41 -11.16 -16.36
CA ARG A 191 16.23 -10.01 -16.76
C ARG A 191 15.45 -8.69 -16.68
N VAL A 192 16.05 -7.78 -15.91
CA VAL A 192 15.79 -6.35 -15.69
C VAL A 192 14.54 -6.02 -14.88
N THR A 193 14.74 -5.71 -13.60
CA THR A 193 13.81 -4.92 -12.79
C THR A 193 14.58 -3.76 -12.18
N GLU A 194 14.25 -2.54 -12.58
CA GLU A 194 14.63 -1.35 -11.84
C GLU A 194 13.63 -1.20 -10.69
N PHE A 195 14.13 -1.18 -9.45
CA PHE A 195 13.32 -1.14 -8.24
C PHE A 195 13.84 -0.01 -7.36
N HIS A 196 12.98 0.95 -7.03
CA HIS A 196 13.29 1.98 -6.05
C HIS A 196 12.64 1.57 -4.72
N PHE A 197 13.46 1.15 -3.77
CA PHE A 197 13.08 1.03 -2.36
C PHE A 197 13.42 2.34 -1.67
N PHE A 198 12.43 3.08 -1.17
CA PHE A 198 12.66 4.10 -0.17
C PHE A 198 12.51 3.45 1.20
N ILE A 199 13.64 3.16 1.85
CA ILE A 199 13.68 3.01 3.30
C ILE A 199 14.07 4.40 3.80
N LEU A 200 13.12 5.12 4.37
CA LEU A 200 13.41 6.27 5.23
C LEU A 200 13.69 5.75 6.64
#